data_AF-A0A520PZA9-F1
#
_entry.id   AF-A0A520PZA9-F1
#
_cell.length_a   1.000
_cell.length_b   1.000
_cell.length_c   1.000
_cell.angle_alpha   90.00
_cell.angle_beta   90.00
_cell.angle_gamma   90.00
#
_symmetry.space_group_name_H-M   'P 1'
#
loop_
_entity.id
_entity.type
_entity.pdbx_description
1 polymer ?
#
loop_
_entity_poly.entity_id
_entity_poly.type
_entity_poly.pdbx_seq_one_letter_code
_entity_poly.pdbx_strand_id
1 'polypeptide(L)'
;MGDDGGKGKDREKRNTFRGYGPPKPQPPEELEPEQARFEEEKGAPVVSTPKPERQIGRRGQPAVDIDLIHERRTAPLPDHEWTFVEIWTRNTIYALDSRLVCIAVVDQATRRTHSDHALVGARLVGGQRRDGEAMELSHPFPRPGSEAVFEQSKGRQVRFSQTSTVTRVVLRLRVLTVASDNILPTWEEITGRHEVAKLISPTDD
;
A
#
# COMPACT_ATOMS: atom_id res chain seq x y z
N MET A 1 -50.68 -65.63 19.24
CA MET A 1 -50.25 -64.54 18.33
C MET A 1 -48.88 -64.14 18.82
N GLY A 2 -47.76 -64.64 18.31
CA GLY A 2 -47.26 -64.71 16.94
C GLY A 2 -45.90 -63.99 17.02
N ASP A 3 -44.79 -64.73 17.04
CA ASP A 3 -43.86 -64.90 15.90
C ASP A 3 -43.12 -63.59 15.55
N ASP A 4 -41.81 -63.49 15.28
CA ASP A 4 -40.72 -64.46 15.17
C ASP A 4 -39.38 -63.68 15.02
N GLY A 5 -38.25 -64.32 15.36
CA GLY A 5 -36.87 -64.15 14.84
C GLY A 5 -36.12 -62.80 14.94
N GLY A 6 -34.79 -62.74 15.08
CA GLY A 6 -33.75 -63.77 15.13
C GLY A 6 -32.41 -63.26 14.53
N LYS A 7 -31.28 -63.81 15.03
CA LYS A 7 -29.86 -63.74 14.57
C LYS A 7 -29.05 -62.54 15.11
N GLY A 8 -27.95 -62.68 15.88
CA GLY A 8 -26.76 -63.56 15.77
C GLY A 8 -25.61 -62.72 15.16
N LYS A 9 -24.40 -62.54 15.72
CA LYS A 9 -23.43 -63.53 16.21
C LYS A 9 -22.27 -62.87 16.99
N ASP A 10 -21.74 -63.69 17.90
CA ASP A 10 -20.41 -63.75 18.52
C ASP A 10 -19.21 -63.08 17.82
N ARG A 11 -18.35 -62.42 18.62
CA ARG A 11 -16.98 -62.91 18.89
C ARG A 11 -16.28 -62.08 19.97
N GLU A 12 -16.38 -62.57 21.20
CA GLU A 12 -15.38 -62.35 22.22
C GLU A 12 -14.24 -63.37 21.98
N LYS A 13 -12.97 -62.94 21.91
CA LYS A 13 -11.81 -63.65 22.47
C LYS A 13 -10.65 -62.67 22.68
N ARG A 14 -10.48 -62.25 23.94
CA ARG A 14 -9.17 -61.88 24.49
C ARG A 14 -8.26 -63.10 24.39
N ASN A 15 -7.00 -62.91 24.03
CA ASN A 15 -5.97 -63.90 24.29
C ASN A 15 -4.74 -63.23 24.93
N THR A 16 -4.23 -63.93 25.92
CA THR A 16 -3.37 -63.48 27.01
C THR A 16 -1.86 -63.67 26.74
N PHE A 17 -1.07 -62.70 27.21
CA PHE A 17 0.29 -62.66 27.76
C PHE A 17 1.36 -63.79 27.60
N ARG A 18 2.65 -63.32 27.72
CA ARG A 18 3.98 -63.96 27.98
C ARG A 18 4.70 -64.53 26.74
N GLY A 19 5.99 -64.31 26.44
CA GLY A 19 7.14 -63.64 27.04
C GLY A 19 8.44 -64.28 26.48
N TYR A 20 9.48 -63.47 26.24
CA TYR A 20 10.92 -63.78 26.01
C TYR A 20 11.37 -64.78 24.91
N GLY A 21 12.04 -64.25 23.88
CA GLY A 21 12.97 -64.95 22.99
C GLY A 21 14.20 -64.06 22.68
N PRO A 22 15.42 -64.61 22.58
CA PRO A 22 16.67 -63.85 22.63
C PRO A 22 17.00 -63.08 21.33
N PRO A 23 17.81 -62.00 21.42
CA PRO A 23 18.16 -61.14 20.27
C PRO A 23 19.07 -61.84 19.26
N LYS A 24 18.83 -61.60 17.97
CA LYS A 24 19.67 -62.12 16.87
C LYS A 24 21.01 -61.34 16.80
N PRO A 25 22.14 -62.02 16.50
CA PRO A 25 23.48 -61.42 16.50
C PRO A 25 23.80 -60.65 15.20
N GLN A 26 24.56 -59.56 15.32
CA GLN A 26 25.30 -58.93 14.21
C GLN A 26 26.79 -59.32 14.31
N PRO A 27 27.43 -59.67 13.20
CA PRO A 27 28.85 -59.30 13.04
C PRO A 27 29.30 -59.10 11.55
N PRO A 28 30.54 -58.67 11.27
CA PRO A 28 31.51 -57.92 12.10
C PRO A 28 32.14 -56.69 11.40
N GLU A 29 32.82 -55.91 12.24
CA GLU A 29 33.57 -54.67 12.08
C GLU A 29 35.05 -54.92 11.70
N GLU A 30 35.67 -54.06 10.86
CA GLU A 30 37.11 -53.73 10.72
C GLU A 30 37.34 -53.04 9.34
N LEU A 31 38.01 -51.89 9.11
CA LEU A 31 39.18 -51.24 9.73
C LEU A 31 39.12 -49.70 9.59
N GLU A 32 39.74 -48.99 10.54
CA GLU A 32 40.00 -47.54 10.55
C GLU A 32 40.93 -47.05 9.42
N PRO A 33 40.96 -45.72 9.20
CA PRO A 33 42.25 -45.06 9.46
C PRO A 33 42.15 -43.72 10.20
N GLU A 34 42.95 -43.64 11.26
CA GLU A 34 43.92 -42.59 11.62
C GLU A 34 43.53 -41.11 11.61
N GLN A 35 43.68 -40.52 12.80
CA GLN A 35 43.50 -39.10 13.12
C GLN A 35 44.42 -38.18 12.29
N ALA A 36 43.84 -37.40 11.38
CA ALA A 36 44.48 -36.20 10.87
C ALA A 36 44.14 -35.02 11.79
N ARG A 37 45.16 -34.55 12.51
CA ARG A 37 45.21 -33.24 13.17
C ARG A 37 44.78 -32.15 12.16
N PHE A 38 43.79 -31.34 12.50
CA PHE A 38 43.57 -30.09 11.80
C PHE A 38 44.39 -29.01 12.48
N GLU A 39 45.48 -28.65 11.82
CA GLU A 39 46.19 -27.41 12.01
C GLU A 39 45.28 -26.23 11.69
N GLU A 40 45.52 -25.16 12.42
CA GLU A 40 44.89 -23.85 12.36
C GLU A 40 45.34 -23.10 11.09
N GLU A 41 44.46 -22.88 10.10
CA GLU A 41 44.63 -21.74 9.17
C GLU A 41 43.32 -21.27 8.49
N LYS A 42 42.93 -20.03 8.86
CA LYS A 42 42.35 -18.96 8.03
C LYS A 42 41.08 -19.24 7.18
N GLY A 43 39.94 -18.87 7.77
CA GLY A 43 39.03 -17.86 7.23
C GLY A 43 38.52 -18.01 5.79
N ALA A 44 37.42 -18.75 5.61
CA ALA A 44 36.52 -18.59 4.48
C ALA A 44 35.21 -17.94 4.97
N PRO A 45 34.69 -16.89 4.30
CA PRO A 45 33.56 -16.14 4.82
C PRO A 45 32.27 -16.95 4.69
N VAL A 46 31.55 -17.06 5.81
CA VAL A 46 30.16 -17.47 5.85
C VAL A 46 29.38 -16.55 4.92
N VAL A 47 28.82 -17.10 3.83
CA VAL A 47 27.87 -16.39 2.97
C VAL A 47 26.60 -16.20 3.81
N SER A 48 26.58 -15.09 4.54
CA SER A 48 25.38 -14.56 5.18
C SER A 48 24.40 -14.20 4.09
N THR A 49 23.30 -14.94 3.98
CA THR A 49 22.11 -14.49 3.27
C THR A 49 21.73 -13.11 3.83
N PRO A 50 21.68 -12.06 3.01
CA PRO A 50 21.25 -10.76 3.50
C PRO A 50 19.79 -10.87 3.92
N LYS A 51 19.56 -10.64 5.22
CA LYS A 51 18.27 -10.27 5.80
C LYS A 51 17.62 -9.25 4.87
N PRO A 52 16.31 -9.32 4.55
CA PRO A 52 15.68 -8.31 3.71
C PRO A 52 15.94 -6.96 4.38
N GLU A 53 16.80 -6.16 3.74
CA GLU A 53 17.11 -4.82 4.17
C GLU A 53 15.77 -4.10 4.26
N ARG A 54 15.39 -3.77 5.50
CA ARG A 54 14.40 -2.73 5.72
C ARG A 54 14.86 -1.55 4.89
N GLN A 55 14.18 -1.28 3.78
CA GLN A 55 14.28 -0.02 3.07
C GLN A 55 13.67 1.05 3.99
N ILE A 56 14.39 1.36 5.08
CA ILE A 56 14.26 2.62 5.79
C ILE A 56 14.43 3.64 4.68
N GLY A 57 13.37 4.42 4.41
CA GLY A 57 13.35 5.35 3.27
C GLY A 57 14.68 6.07 3.18
N ARG A 58 15.24 6.18 1.97
CA ARG A 58 16.58 6.74 1.71
C ARG A 58 16.79 7.93 2.66
N ARG A 59 17.68 7.78 3.65
CA ARG A 59 17.92 8.80 4.68
C ARG A 59 18.20 10.12 3.95
N GLY A 60 17.27 11.06 4.05
CA GLY A 60 17.38 12.39 3.44
C GLY A 60 16.33 12.76 2.39
N GLN A 61 15.52 11.83 1.87
CA GLN A 61 14.41 12.22 0.98
C GLN A 61 13.22 12.72 1.81
N PRO A 62 12.69 13.93 1.56
CA PRO A 62 11.51 14.42 2.25
C PRO A 62 10.28 13.56 1.90
N ALA A 63 9.33 13.50 2.83
CA ALA A 63 8.06 12.80 2.58
C ALA A 63 7.23 13.52 1.50
N VAL A 64 7.31 14.85 1.44
CA VAL A 64 6.62 15.70 0.48
C VAL A 64 7.56 16.82 0.05
N ASP A 65 7.74 16.99 -1.25
CA ASP A 65 8.41 18.15 -1.83
C ASP A 65 7.40 19.29 -2.00
N ILE A 66 7.83 20.53 -1.78
CA ILE A 66 7.01 21.71 -2.01
C ILE A 66 7.56 22.46 -3.23
N ASP A 67 6.72 22.62 -4.24
CA ASP A 67 7.01 23.42 -5.43
C ASP A 67 6.24 24.75 -5.36
N LEU A 68 6.97 25.87 -5.33
CA LEU A 68 6.40 27.20 -5.15
C LEU A 68 6.23 27.88 -6.51
N ILE A 69 4.97 28.05 -6.93
CA ILE A 69 4.63 28.56 -8.26
C ILE A 69 4.11 29.98 -8.11
N HIS A 70 4.94 30.93 -8.53
CA HIS A 70 4.57 32.33 -8.56
C HIS A 70 3.85 32.64 -9.87
N GLU A 71 2.70 33.27 -9.76
CA GLU A 71 1.91 33.63 -10.90
C GLU A 71 1.35 35.04 -10.73
N ARG A 72 1.61 35.88 -11.74
CA ARG A 72 1.07 37.23 -11.79
C ARG A 72 -0.08 37.25 -12.80
N ARG A 73 -1.27 37.66 -12.37
CA ARG A 73 -2.45 37.74 -13.22
C ARG A 73 -3.21 39.04 -13.01
N THR A 74 -3.96 39.43 -14.04
CA THR A 74 -4.96 40.50 -13.96
C THR A 74 -6.32 39.84 -13.75
N ALA A 75 -7.14 40.41 -12.88
CA ALA A 75 -8.49 39.89 -12.60
C ALA A 75 -9.42 40.05 -13.82
N PRO A 76 -10.44 39.19 -13.98
CA PRO A 76 -10.76 38.02 -13.16
C PRO A 76 -9.91 36.78 -13.51
N LEU A 77 -9.63 35.95 -12.51
CA LEU A 77 -8.91 34.69 -12.70
C LEU A 77 -9.85 33.67 -13.38
N PRO A 78 -9.46 32.99 -14.47
CA PRO A 78 -10.25 31.91 -15.01
C PRO A 78 -10.27 30.70 -14.05
N ASP A 79 -11.45 30.07 -13.92
CA ASP A 79 -11.68 28.79 -13.24
C ASP A 79 -11.00 27.66 -14.03
N HIS A 80 -9.69 27.51 -13.89
CA HIS A 80 -8.99 26.32 -14.35
C HIS A 80 -8.71 25.42 -13.15
N GLU A 81 -9.02 24.12 -13.28
CA GLU A 81 -8.66 23.12 -12.28
C GLU A 81 -7.15 23.15 -12.03
N TRP A 82 -6.76 23.46 -10.80
CA TRP A 82 -5.37 23.58 -10.38
C TRP A 82 -4.87 22.25 -9.83
N THR A 83 -3.74 21.75 -10.34
CA THR A 83 -3.04 20.63 -9.72
C THR A 83 -2.40 21.11 -8.42
N PHE A 84 -2.99 20.71 -7.30
CA PHE A 84 -2.50 21.01 -5.96
C PHE A 84 -1.44 20.00 -5.51
N VAL A 85 -1.63 18.72 -5.81
CA VAL A 85 -0.68 17.65 -5.44
C VAL A 85 -0.41 16.76 -6.64
N GLU A 86 0.83 16.29 -6.75
CA GLU A 86 1.22 15.22 -7.67
C GLU A 86 1.77 14.03 -6.88
N ILE A 87 1.20 12.86 -7.11
CA ILE A 87 1.74 11.59 -6.62
C ILE A 87 2.46 10.92 -7.77
N TRP A 88 3.77 10.79 -7.64
CA TRP A 88 4.61 10.17 -8.65
C TRP A 88 4.87 8.72 -8.27
N THR A 89 4.65 7.85 -9.23
CA THR A 89 5.10 6.45 -9.20
C THR A 89 6.18 6.25 -10.26
N ARG A 90 6.55 5.00 -10.55
CA ARG A 90 7.55 4.71 -11.59
C ARG A 90 7.12 5.18 -12.98
N ASN A 91 5.85 4.97 -13.34
CA ASN A 91 5.37 5.21 -14.71
C ASN A 91 4.24 6.23 -14.78
N THR A 92 3.66 6.60 -13.64
CA THR A 92 2.41 7.35 -13.62
C THR A 92 2.48 8.50 -12.62
N ILE A 93 1.94 9.64 -13.02
CA ILE A 93 1.72 10.80 -12.15
C ILE A 93 0.21 10.92 -11.96
N TYR A 94 -0.24 10.91 -10.71
CA TYR A 94 -1.62 11.23 -10.35
C TYR A 94 -1.66 12.70 -9.94
N ALA A 95 -2.36 13.53 -10.71
CA ALA A 95 -2.58 14.93 -10.41
C ALA A 95 -3.88 15.08 -9.63
N LEU A 96 -3.82 15.82 -8.52
CA LEU A 96 -4.93 16.01 -7.60
C LEU A 96 -5.24 17.48 -7.39
N ASP A 97 -6.51 17.78 -7.16
CA ASP A 97 -6.99 19.10 -6.75
C ASP A 97 -6.76 19.35 -5.23
N SER A 98 -7.21 20.51 -4.74
CA SER A 98 -7.12 20.90 -3.32
C SER A 98 -7.96 20.01 -2.39
N ARG A 99 -8.94 19.28 -2.92
CA ARG A 99 -9.78 18.31 -2.19
C ARG A 99 -9.18 16.90 -2.20
N LEU A 100 -7.98 16.76 -2.76
CA LEU A 100 -7.28 15.49 -2.96
C LEU A 100 -8.06 14.54 -3.88
N VAL A 101 -8.88 15.06 -4.79
CA VAL A 101 -9.52 14.29 -5.84
C VAL A 101 -8.57 14.22 -7.03
N CYS A 102 -8.34 13.02 -7.55
CA CYS A 102 -7.52 12.84 -8.74
C CYS A 102 -8.27 13.38 -9.97
N ILE A 103 -7.76 14.47 -10.53
CA ILE A 103 -8.34 15.14 -11.70
C ILE A 103 -7.72 14.67 -13.01
N ALA A 104 -6.48 14.16 -12.96
CA ALA A 104 -5.81 13.60 -14.12
C ALA A 104 -4.80 12.51 -13.76
N VAL A 105 -4.61 11.58 -14.68
CA VAL A 105 -3.58 10.54 -14.61
C VAL A 105 -2.69 10.68 -15.83
N VAL A 106 -1.39 10.87 -15.63
CA VAL A 106 -0.43 11.16 -16.70
C VAL A 106 0.61 10.06 -16.75
N ASP A 107 0.85 9.50 -17.94
CA ASP A 107 1.96 8.59 -18.16
C ASP A 107 3.28 9.39 -18.19
N GLN A 108 4.24 8.97 -17.38
CA GLN A 108 5.45 9.74 -17.11
C GLN A 108 6.42 9.73 -18.31
N ALA A 109 6.42 8.65 -19.10
CA ALA A 109 7.30 8.50 -20.25
C ALA A 109 6.78 9.27 -21.47
N THR A 110 5.49 9.13 -21.77
CA THR A 110 4.84 9.70 -22.96
C THR A 110 4.21 11.06 -22.72
N ARG A 111 4.07 11.48 -21.45
CA ARG A 111 3.37 12.69 -21.02
C ARG A 111 1.90 12.76 -21.47
N ARG A 112 1.31 11.62 -21.85
CA ARG A 112 -0.09 11.55 -22.25
C ARG A 112 -0.99 11.48 -21.03
N THR A 113 -2.09 12.23 -21.07
CA THR A 113 -3.14 12.19 -20.05
C THR A 113 -4.15 11.09 -20.37
N HIS A 114 -4.50 10.31 -19.36
CA HIS A 114 -5.52 9.27 -19.39
C HIS A 114 -6.76 9.75 -18.63
N SER A 115 -7.66 10.45 -19.32
CA SER A 115 -8.93 10.95 -18.76
C SER A 115 -9.84 9.83 -18.26
N ASP A 116 -9.76 8.66 -18.89
CA ASP A 116 -10.68 7.54 -18.62
C ASP A 116 -10.10 6.55 -17.59
N HIS A 117 -9.00 6.92 -16.93
CA HIS A 117 -8.36 6.06 -15.93
C HIS A 117 -9.27 5.90 -14.71
N ALA A 118 -9.35 4.68 -14.15
CA ALA A 118 -10.29 4.36 -13.07
C ALA A 118 -10.14 5.23 -11.80
N LEU A 119 -8.94 5.77 -11.57
CA LEU A 119 -8.65 6.66 -10.44
C LEU A 119 -9.06 8.12 -10.67
N VAL A 120 -9.43 8.53 -11.88
CA VAL A 120 -9.99 9.87 -12.10
C VAL A 120 -11.31 10.00 -11.33
N GLY A 121 -11.44 11.09 -10.57
CA GLY A 121 -12.53 11.32 -9.62
C GLY A 121 -12.37 10.61 -8.27
N ALA A 122 -11.36 9.75 -8.09
CA ALA A 122 -11.10 9.09 -6.81
C ALA A 122 -10.38 10.03 -5.84
N ARG A 123 -10.68 9.91 -4.55
CA ARG A 123 -10.09 10.76 -3.50
C ARG A 123 -8.90 10.06 -2.84
N LEU A 124 -7.75 10.72 -2.78
CA LEU A 124 -6.60 10.24 -2.03
C LEU A 124 -6.92 10.30 -0.53
N VAL A 125 -6.72 9.18 0.15
CA VAL A 125 -6.89 9.08 1.61
C VAL A 125 -5.57 8.98 2.35
N GLY A 126 -4.46 8.70 1.66
CA GLY A 126 -3.15 8.58 2.27
C GLY A 126 -2.25 7.60 1.57
N GLY A 127 -1.32 7.03 2.32
CA GLY A 127 -0.52 5.90 1.88
C GLY A 127 -0.51 4.77 2.89
N GLN A 128 -0.14 3.60 2.40
CA GLN A 128 0.06 2.42 3.22
C GLN A 128 1.38 1.76 2.85
N ARG A 129 2.01 1.07 3.80
CA ARG A 129 3.17 0.23 3.56
C ARG A 129 3.08 -1.00 4.44
N ARG A 130 3.28 -2.18 3.86
CA ARG A 130 3.39 -3.42 4.63
C ARG A 130 4.86 -3.69 4.99
N ASP A 131 5.16 -3.82 6.28
CA ASP A 131 6.47 -4.26 6.80
C ASP A 131 6.28 -5.58 7.58
N GLY A 132 6.41 -6.71 6.89
CA GLY A 132 6.16 -8.03 7.46
C GLY A 132 4.72 -8.18 7.96
N GLU A 133 4.57 -8.30 9.28
CA GLU A 133 3.26 -8.42 9.95
C GLU A 133 2.61 -7.06 10.27
N ALA A 134 3.36 -5.95 10.18
CA ALA A 134 2.83 -4.62 10.48
C ALA A 134 2.37 -3.90 9.20
N MET A 135 1.31 -3.10 9.34
CA MET A 135 0.85 -2.17 8.32
C MET A 135 1.05 -0.74 8.84
N GLU A 136 1.87 0.02 8.14
CA GLU A 136 2.07 1.44 8.41
C GLU A 136 1.16 2.27 7.50
N LEU A 137 0.47 3.27 8.07
CA LEU A 137 -0.42 4.16 7.36
C LEU A 137 0.10 5.60 7.48
N SER A 138 0.02 6.37 6.40
CA SER A 138 0.37 7.79 6.40
C SER A 138 -0.79 8.63 5.87
N HIS A 139 -1.07 9.77 6.52
CA HIS A 139 -2.16 10.68 6.17
C HIS A 139 -1.68 12.14 6.31
N PRO A 140 -2.10 13.07 5.41
CA PRO A 140 -2.98 12.84 4.26
C PRO A 140 -2.24 12.34 3.02
N PHE A 141 -0.90 12.32 3.04
CA PHE A 141 -0.09 11.98 1.88
C PHE A 141 0.60 10.62 2.07
N PRO A 142 0.77 9.86 0.97
CA PRO A 142 1.67 8.71 0.98
C PRO A 142 3.11 9.19 1.16
N ARG A 143 3.97 8.33 1.69
CA ARG A 143 5.42 8.58 1.70
C ARG A 143 6.09 7.91 0.50
N PRO A 144 7.23 8.42 0.01
CA PRO A 144 8.07 7.66 -0.91
C PRO A 144 8.38 6.26 -0.35
N GLY A 145 8.23 5.23 -1.18
CA GLY A 145 8.35 3.82 -0.79
C GLY A 145 7.06 3.16 -0.27
N SER A 146 5.95 3.89 -0.20
CA SER A 146 4.62 3.36 0.16
C SER A 146 3.69 3.32 -1.05
N GLU A 147 2.55 2.63 -0.97
CA GLU A 147 1.48 2.72 -1.97
C GLU A 147 0.53 3.88 -1.63
N ALA A 148 0.08 4.64 -2.63
CA ALA A 148 -0.98 5.63 -2.43
C ALA A 148 -2.35 4.94 -2.43
N VAL A 149 -3.22 5.33 -1.52
CA VAL A 149 -4.55 4.74 -1.36
C VAL A 149 -5.61 5.75 -1.79
N PHE A 150 -6.47 5.33 -2.72
CA PHE A 150 -7.57 6.11 -3.25
C PHE A 150 -8.90 5.48 -2.88
N GLU A 151 -9.81 6.32 -2.40
CA GLU A 151 -11.21 6.01 -2.18
C GLU A 151 -12.02 6.33 -3.43
N GLN A 152 -12.79 5.35 -3.91
CA GLN A 152 -13.74 5.47 -5.00
C GLN A 152 -15.14 5.26 -4.44
N SER A 153 -15.97 6.30 -4.52
CA SER A 153 -17.40 6.21 -4.27
C SER A 153 -18.11 5.74 -5.54
N LYS A 154 -18.56 4.48 -5.57
CA LYS A 154 -19.40 3.96 -6.66
C LYS A 154 -20.81 3.68 -6.11
N GLY A 155 -21.69 4.67 -6.22
CA GLY A 155 -23.03 4.61 -5.63
C GLY A 155 -22.96 4.57 -4.09
N ARG A 156 -23.58 3.55 -3.49
CA ARG A 156 -23.56 3.34 -2.02
C ARG A 156 -22.34 2.59 -1.50
N GLN A 157 -21.46 2.09 -2.37
CA GLN A 157 -20.28 1.31 -1.97
C GLN A 157 -19.00 2.13 -2.09
N VAL A 158 -18.19 2.08 -1.05
CA VAL A 158 -16.83 2.63 -1.02
C VAL A 158 -15.85 1.52 -1.40
N ARG A 159 -14.97 1.79 -2.36
CA ARG A 159 -13.87 0.89 -2.75
C ARG A 159 -12.54 1.59 -2.56
N PHE A 160 -11.54 0.83 -2.12
CA PHE A 160 -10.18 1.32 -2.00
C PHE A 160 -9.31 0.72 -3.09
N SER A 161 -8.58 1.58 -3.77
CA SER A 161 -7.61 1.24 -4.80
C SER A 161 -6.22 1.68 -4.35
N GLN A 162 -5.20 0.91 -4.71
CA GLN A 162 -3.81 1.19 -4.37
C GLN A 162 -3.02 1.44 -5.65
N THR A 163 -2.07 2.36 -5.60
CA THR A 163 -1.13 2.57 -6.69
C THR A 163 0.06 1.63 -6.58
N SER A 164 0.93 1.63 -7.60
CA SER A 164 2.29 1.15 -7.42
C SER A 164 3.08 2.05 -6.46
N THR A 165 4.29 1.62 -6.08
CA THR A 165 5.14 2.34 -5.12
C THR A 165 5.35 3.80 -5.52
N VAL A 166 5.03 4.69 -4.59
CA VAL A 166 5.25 6.12 -4.71
C VAL A 166 6.74 6.40 -4.66
N THR A 167 7.24 7.14 -5.64
CA THR A 167 8.64 7.56 -5.74
C THR A 167 8.84 8.98 -5.23
N ARG A 168 7.81 9.83 -5.37
CA ARG A 168 7.84 11.24 -5.00
C ARG A 168 6.43 11.77 -4.77
N VAL A 169 6.29 12.72 -3.86
CA VAL A 169 5.06 13.49 -3.66
C VAL A 169 5.42 14.96 -3.77
N VAL A 170 4.68 15.70 -4.61
CA VAL A 170 4.92 17.13 -4.84
C VAL A 170 3.66 17.91 -4.48
N LEU A 171 3.76 18.83 -3.54
CA LEU A 171 2.73 19.80 -3.19
C LEU A 171 3.03 21.10 -3.94
N ARG A 172 2.09 21.56 -4.75
CA ARG A 172 2.22 22.76 -5.59
C ARG A 172 1.56 23.95 -4.88
N LEU A 173 2.38 24.79 -4.25
CA LEU A 173 1.94 26.00 -3.58
C LEU A 173 1.89 27.16 -4.58
N ARG A 174 0.69 27.62 -4.91
CA ARG A 174 0.48 28.74 -5.84
C ARG A 174 0.51 30.07 -5.10
N VAL A 175 1.36 30.99 -5.51
CA VAL A 175 1.43 32.37 -5.02
C VAL A 175 0.91 33.28 -6.13
N LEU A 176 -0.31 33.80 -5.95
CA LEU A 176 -0.95 34.68 -6.91
C LEU A 176 -0.71 36.14 -6.58
N THR A 177 -0.05 36.86 -7.47
CA THR A 177 0.07 38.32 -7.43
C THR A 177 -0.95 38.92 -8.38
N VAL A 178 -1.98 39.57 -7.84
CA VAL A 178 -3.00 40.25 -8.66
C VAL A 178 -2.58 41.70 -8.86
N ALA A 179 -2.35 42.11 -10.11
CA ALA A 179 -2.10 43.52 -10.42
C ALA A 179 -3.43 44.29 -10.35
N SER A 180 -3.49 45.29 -9.48
CA SER A 180 -4.71 46.04 -9.15
C SER A 180 -4.95 47.17 -10.15
N ASP A 181 -5.45 46.82 -11.32
CA ASP A 181 -6.05 47.78 -12.23
C ASP A 181 -7.56 47.79 -11.93
N ASN A 182 -7.91 48.30 -10.74
CA ASN A 182 -9.27 48.66 -10.27
C ASN A 182 -10.24 47.67 -9.60
N ILE A 183 -9.96 46.38 -9.35
CA ILE A 183 -10.85 45.57 -8.48
C ILE A 183 -10.02 44.55 -7.67
N LEU A 184 -10.11 44.61 -6.33
CA LEU A 184 -9.53 43.60 -5.44
C LEU A 184 -10.44 42.36 -5.48
N PRO A 185 -9.98 41.20 -5.99
CA PRO A 185 -10.80 39.99 -5.98
C PRO A 185 -11.07 39.52 -4.55
N THR A 186 -12.24 38.92 -4.33
CA THR A 186 -12.58 38.36 -3.03
C THR A 186 -11.75 37.10 -2.74
N TRP A 187 -11.54 36.77 -1.47
CA TRP A 187 -10.82 35.54 -1.10
C TRP A 187 -11.44 34.29 -1.72
N GLU A 188 -12.77 34.26 -1.88
CA GLU A 188 -13.51 33.16 -2.52
C GLU A 188 -13.17 33.01 -4.02
N GLU A 189 -12.89 34.11 -4.72
CA GLU A 189 -12.46 34.09 -6.14
C GLU A 189 -11.00 33.62 -6.28
N ILE A 190 -10.16 33.85 -5.27
CA ILE A 190 -8.76 33.43 -5.27
C ILE A 190 -8.64 31.92 -4.94
N THR A 191 -9.47 31.43 -4.03
CA THR A 191 -9.44 30.02 -3.59
C THR A 191 -10.36 29.09 -4.39
N GLY A 192 -11.24 29.65 -5.22
CA GLY A 192 -12.32 28.93 -5.88
C GLY A 192 -13.55 28.78 -4.97
N ARG A 193 -14.76 28.91 -5.54
CA ARG A 193 -16.03 28.70 -4.80
C ARG A 193 -16.20 27.22 -4.45
N HIS A 194 -16.26 26.93 -3.16
CA HIS A 194 -16.80 25.66 -2.66
C HIS A 194 -18.28 25.85 -2.34
N GLU A 195 -19.17 25.57 -3.30
CA GLU A 195 -20.60 25.43 -2.98
C GLU A 195 -20.78 24.21 -2.07
N VAL A 196 -20.92 24.46 -0.77
CA VAL A 196 -21.60 23.53 0.13
C VAL A 196 -23.09 23.82 -0.02
N ALA A 197 -23.72 23.20 -1.02
CA ALA A 197 -25.17 23.20 -1.14
C ALA A 197 -25.76 22.42 0.05
N LYS A 198 -26.02 23.15 1.14
CA LYS A 198 -26.78 22.68 2.30
C LYS A 198 -28.25 22.73 1.90
N LEU A 199 -28.76 21.60 1.42
CA LEU A 199 -30.20 21.34 1.32
C LEU A 199 -30.80 21.35 2.73
N ILE A 200 -31.26 22.52 3.17
CA ILE A 200 -32.28 22.61 4.21
C ILE A 200 -33.30 23.62 3.68
N SER A 201 -34.36 23.09 3.06
CA SER A 201 -35.58 23.83 2.78
C SER A 201 -36.22 24.28 4.09
N PRO A 202 -36.60 25.55 4.28
CA PRO A 202 -37.53 25.91 5.33
C PRO A 202 -38.91 25.38 4.96
N THR A 203 -39.51 24.63 5.88
CA THR A 203 -40.94 24.29 5.85
C THR A 203 -41.70 25.56 6.23
N ASP A 204 -42.72 25.87 5.42
CA ASP A 204 -43.68 26.96 5.64
C ASP A 204 -44.33 26.92 7.02
N ASP A 205 -44.56 28.09 7.61
CA ASP A 205 -45.69 28.42 8.48
C ASP A 205 -46.00 29.94 8.37
#